data_AF-I0H8B7-F1
#
_entry.id   AF-I0H8B7-F1
#
_cell.length_a   1.000
_cell.length_b   1.000
_cell.length_c   1.000
_cell.angle_alpha   90.00
_cell.angle_beta   90.00
_cell.angle_gamma   90.00
#
_symmetry.space_group_name_H-M   'P 1'
#
loop_
_entity.id
_entity.type
_entity.pdbx_description
1 polymer ?
#
loop_
_entity_poly.entity_id
_entity_poly.type
_entity_poly.pdbx_seq_one_letter_code
_entity_poly.pdbx_strand_id
1 'polypeptide(L)'
;MIAGGWLVAVALAVLVGVVGINLVGSGLTGERAAPMTEDEVSRELRALPATSGAAGAPSETAPPEAAGTSFTTPGGLVVADCSRILSMAPAQGWSVAEKDDDEGEFRSAGDPSVVLEVDLECVGGQPQVRVTAGD
;
A
#
# COMPACT_ATOMS: atom_id res chain seq x y z
N MET A 1 49.48 -15.02 21.30
CA MET A 1 48.92 -15.19 19.94
C MET A 1 47.39 -15.32 19.95
N ILE A 2 46.67 -14.51 20.73
CA ILE A 2 45.18 -14.56 20.79
C ILE A 2 44.59 -13.40 19.97
N ALA A 3 45.22 -12.22 20.05
CA ALA A 3 44.80 -11.04 19.29
C ALA A 3 44.87 -11.23 17.77
N GLY A 4 45.89 -11.94 17.26
CA GLY A 4 46.03 -12.20 15.82
C GLY A 4 44.94 -13.11 15.26
N GLY A 5 44.59 -14.18 15.99
CA GLY A 5 43.53 -15.10 15.56
C GLY A 5 42.14 -14.45 15.57
N TRP A 6 41.88 -13.59 16.57
CA TRP A 6 40.62 -12.86 16.65
C TRP A 6 40.44 -11.87 15.49
N LEU A 7 41.49 -11.12 15.13
CA LEU A 7 41.46 -10.21 13.99
C LEU A 7 41.17 -10.93 12.67
N VAL A 8 41.75 -12.11 12.48
CA VAL A 8 41.48 -12.94 11.29
C VAL A 8 40.02 -13.40 11.25
N ALA A 9 39.45 -13.82 12.39
CA ALA A 9 38.06 -14.22 12.46
C ALA A 9 37.10 -13.06 12.13
N VAL A 10 37.37 -11.85 12.65
CA VAL A 10 36.61 -10.64 12.34
C VAL A 10 36.70 -10.32 10.84
N ALA A 11 37.90 -10.39 10.26
CA ALA A 11 38.10 -10.13 8.83
C ALA A 11 37.31 -11.11 7.95
N LEU A 12 37.30 -12.39 8.29
CA LEU A 12 36.53 -13.42 7.57
C LEU A 12 35.01 -13.17 7.69
N ALA A 13 34.52 -12.84 8.88
CA ALA A 13 33.11 -12.54 9.08
C ALA A 13 32.66 -11.33 8.24
N VAL A 14 33.46 -10.27 8.20
CA VAL A 14 33.18 -9.08 7.38
C VAL A 14 33.19 -9.42 5.89
N LEU A 15 34.16 -10.20 5.41
CA LEU A 15 34.23 -10.62 4.02
C LEU A 15 32.97 -11.41 3.59
N VAL A 16 32.51 -12.33 4.42
CA VAL A 16 31.28 -13.11 4.15
C VAL A 16 30.05 -12.18 4.06
N GLY A 17 29.93 -11.21 4.97
CA GLY A 17 28.86 -10.22 4.94
C GLY A 17 28.89 -9.36 3.67
N VAL A 18 30.06 -8.83 3.30
CA VAL A 18 30.24 -8.00 2.09
C VAL A 18 29.91 -8.79 0.82
N VAL A 19 30.31 -10.06 0.73
CA VAL A 19 29.98 -10.92 -0.42
C VAL A 19 28.47 -11.14 -0.52
N GLY A 20 27.80 -11.42 0.60
CA GLY A 20 26.34 -11.60 0.64
C GLY A 20 25.58 -10.35 0.16
N ILE A 21 25.99 -9.16 0.62
CA ILE A 21 25.37 -7.88 0.23
C ILE A 21 25.59 -7.59 -1.26
N ASN A 22 26.80 -7.84 -1.80
CA ASN A 22 27.09 -7.64 -3.22
C ASN A 22 26.28 -8.58 -4.13
N LEU A 23 26.03 -9.83 -3.70
CA LEU A 23 25.17 -10.77 -4.41
C LEU A 23 23.74 -10.24 -4.57
N VAL A 24 23.14 -9.73 -3.49
CA VAL A 24 21.80 -9.12 -3.55
C VAL A 24 21.80 -7.81 -4.33
N GLY A 25 22.82 -6.97 -4.12
CA GLY A 25 22.95 -5.66 -4.76
C GLY A 25 23.12 -5.72 -6.28
N SER A 26 23.84 -6.72 -6.79
CA SER A 26 24.08 -6.89 -8.24
C SER A 26 22.79 -7.06 -9.06
N GLY A 27 21.71 -7.58 -8.45
CA GLY A 27 20.40 -7.69 -9.10
C GLY A 27 19.58 -6.40 -9.11
N LEU A 28 19.92 -5.44 -8.24
CA LEU A 28 19.23 -4.16 -8.10
C LEU A 28 19.94 -3.02 -8.84
N THR A 29 21.27 -3.10 -8.99
CA THR A 29 22.10 -2.06 -9.61
C THR A 29 22.59 -2.40 -11.02
N GLY A 30 22.41 -3.65 -11.48
CA GLY A 30 22.78 -4.06 -12.84
C GLY A 30 21.74 -3.64 -13.88
N GLU A 31 22.15 -2.82 -14.85
CA GLU A 31 21.52 -2.40 -16.13
C GLU A 31 20.01 -2.02 -16.19
N ARG A 32 19.17 -2.33 -15.20
CA ARG A 32 17.70 -2.06 -15.21
C ARG A 32 17.28 -0.82 -14.44
N ALA A 33 18.20 -0.16 -13.75
CA ALA A 33 17.92 1.07 -13.00
C ALA A 33 18.29 2.34 -13.79
N ALA A 34 18.18 2.32 -15.12
CA ALA A 34 18.19 3.57 -15.88
C ALA A 34 16.84 4.27 -15.61
N PRO A 35 16.82 5.46 -14.97
CA PRO A 35 15.58 6.20 -14.81
C PRO A 35 15.00 6.49 -16.21
N MET A 36 13.69 6.30 -16.40
CA MET A 36 13.04 6.71 -17.65
C MET A 36 13.32 8.19 -17.90
N THR A 37 13.65 8.53 -19.15
CA THR A 37 13.86 9.92 -19.55
C THR A 37 12.51 10.66 -19.59
N GLU A 38 12.51 11.98 -19.37
CA GLU A 38 11.27 12.78 -19.37
C GLU A 38 10.47 12.65 -20.67
N ASP A 39 11.16 12.46 -21.81
CA ASP A 39 10.56 12.25 -23.12
C ASP A 39 9.86 10.88 -23.24
N GLU A 40 10.41 9.85 -22.61
CA GLU A 40 9.83 8.50 -22.55
C GLU A 40 8.55 8.52 -21.73
N VAL A 41 8.60 9.12 -20.53
CA VAL A 41 7.43 9.29 -19.65
C VAL A 41 6.34 10.11 -20.34
N SER A 42 6.70 11.18 -21.02
CA SER A 42 5.77 12.04 -21.77
C SER A 42 5.13 11.34 -22.97
N ARG A 43 5.81 10.34 -23.54
CA ARG A 43 5.27 9.51 -24.63
C ARG A 43 4.33 8.46 -24.07
N GLU A 44 4.69 7.80 -22.97
CA GLU A 44 3.84 6.84 -22.26
C GLU A 44 2.54 7.51 -21.80
N LEU A 45 2.64 8.68 -21.16
CA LEU A 45 1.51 9.48 -20.68
C LEU A 45 0.58 9.94 -21.81
N ARG A 46 1.12 10.22 -23.01
CA ARG A 46 0.32 10.55 -24.20
C ARG A 46 -0.24 9.33 -24.92
N ALA A 47 0.41 8.18 -24.76
CA ALA A 47 -0.03 6.90 -25.31
C ALA A 47 -1.15 6.28 -24.46
N LEU A 48 -1.26 6.66 -23.17
CA LEU A 48 -2.46 6.39 -22.39
C LEU A 48 -3.67 7.03 -23.09
N PRO A 49 -4.76 6.28 -23.30
CA PRO A 49 -5.98 6.87 -23.81
C PRO A 49 -6.37 8.00 -22.86
N ALA A 50 -6.53 9.21 -23.39
CA ALA A 50 -7.03 10.33 -22.63
C ALA A 50 -8.44 9.96 -22.13
N THR A 51 -8.55 9.53 -20.88
CA THR A 51 -9.78 9.66 -20.10
C THR A 51 -9.97 11.16 -19.90
N SER A 52 -10.50 11.76 -20.96
CA SER A 52 -11.05 13.09 -20.98
C SER A 52 -12.12 13.10 -19.89
N GLY A 53 -11.99 14.00 -18.91
CA GLY A 53 -13.02 14.21 -17.91
C GLY A 53 -14.38 14.42 -18.58
N ALA A 54 -15.20 13.39 -18.54
CA ALA A 54 -16.63 13.42 -18.76
C ALA A 54 -17.19 12.44 -17.74
N ALA A 55 -18.16 12.91 -16.95
CA ALA A 55 -18.87 12.16 -15.93
C ALA A 55 -19.03 10.67 -16.33
N GLY A 56 -18.32 9.79 -15.63
CA GLY A 56 -18.21 8.38 -15.99
C GLY A 56 -19.53 7.65 -15.78
N ALA A 57 -20.25 7.41 -16.87
CA ALA A 57 -21.12 6.25 -16.97
C ALA A 57 -20.28 4.98 -16.70
N PRO A 58 -20.81 3.96 -16.02
CA PRO A 58 -20.03 2.80 -15.62
C PRO A 58 -19.57 2.03 -16.87
N SER A 59 -18.26 1.90 -17.05
CA SER A 59 -17.69 1.01 -18.05
C SER A 59 -17.85 -0.42 -17.56
N GLU A 60 -18.69 -1.17 -18.26
CA GLU A 60 -18.95 -2.59 -18.07
C GLU A 60 -17.67 -3.37 -18.48
N THR A 61 -16.75 -3.54 -17.53
CA THR A 61 -15.69 -4.55 -17.61
C THR A 61 -16.16 -5.71 -16.73
N ALA A 62 -16.24 -6.91 -17.33
CA ALA A 62 -16.68 -8.12 -16.67
C ALA A 62 -15.95 -8.32 -15.32
N PRO A 63 -16.67 -8.68 -14.24
CA PRO A 63 -16.18 -8.57 -12.88
C PRO A 63 -15.07 -9.59 -12.59
N PRO A 64 -13.92 -9.19 -12.02
CA PRO A 64 -13.15 -10.14 -11.24
C PRO A 64 -13.93 -10.48 -9.97
N GLU A 65 -13.92 -11.75 -9.62
CA GLU A 65 -14.68 -12.40 -8.55
C GLU A 65 -14.27 -11.88 -7.15
N ALA A 66 -14.80 -10.70 -6.78
CA ALA A 66 -15.10 -10.21 -5.44
C ALA A 66 -15.63 -8.77 -5.58
N ALA A 67 -16.93 -8.62 -5.87
CA ALA A 67 -17.56 -7.31 -6.05
C ALA A 67 -17.80 -6.60 -4.70
N GLY A 68 -16.74 -6.05 -4.12
CA GLY A 68 -16.82 -5.14 -2.99
C GLY A 68 -17.33 -3.76 -3.41
N THR A 69 -18.11 -3.12 -2.56
CA THR A 69 -18.51 -1.72 -2.68
C THR A 69 -17.44 -0.82 -2.07
N SER A 70 -17.09 0.27 -2.74
CA SER A 70 -16.09 1.23 -2.27
C SER A 70 -16.74 2.42 -1.54
N PHE A 71 -16.14 2.83 -0.42
CA PHE A 71 -16.56 3.94 0.43
C PHE A 71 -15.38 4.88 0.68
N THR A 72 -15.58 6.18 0.48
CA THR A 72 -14.59 7.21 0.80
C THR A 72 -14.86 7.74 2.20
N THR A 73 -13.83 7.73 3.06
CA THR A 73 -13.85 8.27 4.42
C THR A 73 -12.79 9.38 4.55
N PRO A 74 -12.80 10.18 5.63
CA PRO A 74 -11.73 11.14 5.88
C PRO A 74 -10.35 10.48 6.07
N GLY A 75 -10.33 9.25 6.60
CA GLY A 75 -9.11 8.48 6.85
C GLY A 75 -8.59 7.71 5.63
N GLY A 76 -9.40 7.50 4.60
CA GLY A 76 -9.01 6.73 3.43
C GLY A 76 -10.16 6.18 2.57
N LEU A 77 -9.84 5.16 1.78
CA LEU A 77 -10.81 4.37 1.03
C LEU A 77 -11.02 3.03 1.75
N VAL A 78 -12.27 2.59 1.83
CA VAL A 78 -12.67 1.29 2.37
C VAL A 78 -13.40 0.53 1.27
N VAL A 79 -13.07 -0.73 1.04
CA VAL A 79 -13.81 -1.61 0.13
C VAL A 79 -14.38 -2.75 0.94
N ALA A 80 -15.68 -2.94 0.90
CA ALA A 80 -16.38 -3.92 1.71
C ALA A 80 -17.57 -4.53 0.96
N ASP A 81 -17.92 -5.76 1.31
CA ASP A 81 -19.22 -6.36 0.99
C ASP A 81 -20.01 -6.59 2.29
N CYS A 82 -21.23 -7.12 2.22
CA CYS A 82 -22.04 -7.35 3.42
C CYS A 82 -21.48 -8.40 4.40
N SER A 83 -20.48 -9.19 3.97
CA SER A 83 -19.83 -10.18 4.81
C SER A 83 -18.56 -9.66 5.48
N ARG A 84 -17.82 -8.74 4.83
CA ARG A 84 -16.60 -8.16 5.41
C ARG A 84 -16.01 -6.95 4.67
N ILE A 85 -15.08 -6.28 5.33
CA ILE A 85 -14.11 -5.32 4.81
C ILE A 85 -13.01 -6.09 4.06
N LEU A 86 -13.04 -5.93 2.75
CA LEU A 86 -12.11 -6.56 1.81
C LEU A 86 -10.77 -5.85 1.77
N SER A 87 -10.75 -4.52 1.84
CA SER A 87 -9.51 -3.73 1.89
C SER A 87 -9.71 -2.34 2.46
N MET A 88 -8.63 -1.76 2.98
CA MET A 88 -8.55 -0.36 3.42
C MET A 88 -7.27 0.26 2.85
N ALA A 89 -7.38 1.46 2.29
CA ALA A 89 -6.25 2.23 1.77
C ALA A 89 -6.23 3.61 2.45
N PRO A 90 -5.16 3.97 3.18
CA PRO A 90 -5.14 5.21 3.95
C PRO A 90 -5.02 6.44 3.04
N ALA A 91 -5.68 7.51 3.46
CA ALA A 91 -5.48 8.85 2.92
C ALA A 91 -4.11 9.40 3.36
N GLN A 92 -3.73 10.51 2.75
CA GLN A 92 -2.43 11.13 2.99
C GLN A 92 -2.40 11.69 4.42
N GLY A 93 -1.36 11.35 5.19
CA GLY A 93 -1.27 11.70 6.61
C GLY A 93 -2.05 10.77 7.55
N TRP A 94 -2.60 9.66 7.04
CA TRP A 94 -3.25 8.61 7.81
C TRP A 94 -2.53 7.28 7.63
N SER A 95 -2.81 6.35 8.54
CA SER A 95 -2.35 4.97 8.49
C SER A 95 -3.50 4.04 8.87
N VAL A 96 -3.54 2.83 8.32
CA VAL A 96 -4.45 1.79 8.81
C VAL A 96 -3.84 1.24 10.09
N ALA A 97 -4.54 1.41 11.20
CA ALA A 97 -4.15 0.91 12.50
C ALA A 97 -4.64 -0.52 12.72
N GLU A 98 -5.89 -0.79 12.33
CA GLU A 98 -6.55 -2.09 12.49
C GLU A 98 -7.51 -2.36 11.32
N LYS A 99 -7.74 -3.64 11.01
CA LYS A 99 -8.68 -4.08 9.97
C LYS A 99 -9.11 -5.52 10.22
N ASP A 100 -10.35 -5.69 10.65
CA ASP A 100 -11.03 -6.96 10.80
C ASP A 100 -12.02 -7.19 9.67
N ASP A 101 -12.97 -8.11 9.87
CA ASP A 101 -14.02 -8.38 8.90
C ASP A 101 -15.10 -7.29 8.95
N ASP A 102 -15.54 -6.80 10.09
CA ASP A 102 -16.61 -5.80 10.20
C ASP A 102 -16.16 -4.44 10.75
N GLU A 103 -14.93 -4.34 11.23
CA GLU A 103 -14.38 -3.13 11.83
C GLU A 103 -13.00 -2.78 11.23
N GLY A 104 -12.64 -1.51 11.25
CA GLY A 104 -11.31 -1.07 10.90
C GLY A 104 -11.02 0.32 11.46
N GLU A 105 -9.75 0.69 11.47
CA GLU A 105 -9.33 1.90 12.17
C GLU A 105 -8.28 2.65 11.34
N PHE A 106 -8.50 3.96 11.14
CA PHE A 106 -7.49 4.86 10.60
C PHE A 106 -6.93 5.74 11.71
N ARG A 107 -5.61 5.77 11.84
CA ARG A 107 -4.90 6.62 12.80
C ARG A 107 -4.10 7.70 12.11
N SER A 108 -4.23 8.93 12.59
CA SER A 108 -3.47 10.07 12.06
C SER A 108 -1.98 9.90 12.30
N ALA A 109 -1.18 10.13 11.26
CA ALA A 109 0.27 10.08 11.34
C ALA A 109 0.86 11.34 12.02
N GLY A 110 0.11 12.45 12.03
CA GLY A 110 0.53 13.72 12.66
C GLY A 110 0.19 13.80 14.14
N ASP A 111 -0.87 13.12 14.57
CA ASP A 111 -1.30 13.05 15.96
C ASP A 111 -1.95 11.67 16.23
N PRO A 112 -1.25 10.74 16.89
CA PRO A 112 -1.73 9.37 17.06
C PRO A 112 -2.93 9.26 18.01
N SER A 113 -3.29 10.33 18.74
CA SER A 113 -4.52 10.38 19.53
C SER A 113 -5.77 10.64 18.68
N VAL A 114 -5.60 11.02 17.41
CA VAL A 114 -6.70 11.20 16.47
C VAL A 114 -6.93 9.90 15.71
N VAL A 115 -8.03 9.24 16.06
CA VAL A 115 -8.46 7.95 15.51
C VAL A 115 -9.82 8.09 14.82
N LEU A 116 -9.98 7.41 13.69
CA LEU A 116 -11.25 7.22 13.01
C LEU A 116 -11.57 5.74 12.95
N GLU A 117 -12.65 5.37 13.61
CA GLU A 117 -13.20 4.01 13.60
C GLU A 117 -14.16 3.86 12.42
N VAL A 118 -14.17 2.68 11.83
CA VAL A 118 -14.90 2.32 10.62
C VAL A 118 -15.70 1.05 10.89
N ASP A 119 -17.01 1.18 11.02
CA ASP A 119 -17.92 0.05 11.17
C ASP A 119 -18.60 -0.31 9.85
N LEU A 120 -18.70 -1.60 9.57
CA LEU A 120 -19.47 -2.15 8.46
C LEU A 120 -20.83 -2.63 8.94
N GLU A 121 -21.89 -2.06 8.37
CA GLU A 121 -23.28 -2.51 8.57
C GLU A 121 -23.86 -3.03 7.25
N CYS A 122 -24.63 -4.11 7.28
CA CYS A 122 -25.37 -4.56 6.10
C CYS A 122 -26.87 -4.22 6.25
N VAL A 123 -27.37 -3.29 5.43
CA VAL A 123 -28.78 -2.87 5.46
C VAL A 123 -29.45 -3.25 4.15
N GLY A 124 -30.41 -4.18 4.21
CA GLY A 124 -31.14 -4.62 3.02
C GLY A 124 -30.25 -5.29 1.95
N GLY A 125 -29.17 -5.98 2.38
CA GLY A 125 -28.23 -6.61 1.46
C GLY A 125 -27.27 -5.63 0.78
N GLN A 126 -27.19 -4.39 1.25
CA GLN A 126 -26.22 -3.40 0.81
C GLN A 126 -25.25 -3.08 1.96
N PRO A 127 -23.93 -3.19 1.75
CA PRO A 127 -22.96 -2.76 2.74
C PRO A 127 -23.06 -1.24 2.92
N GLN A 128 -22.90 -0.79 4.15
CA GLN A 128 -22.85 0.60 4.58
C GLN A 128 -21.66 0.74 5.52
N VAL A 129 -20.89 1.80 5.35
CA VAL A 129 -19.77 2.11 6.24
C VAL A 129 -20.14 3.32 7.09
N ARG A 130 -20.05 3.16 8.41
CA ARG A 130 -20.15 4.24 9.38
C ARG A 130 -18.75 4.63 9.83
N VAL A 131 -18.53 5.93 10.04
CA VAL A 131 -17.25 6.45 10.52
C VAL A 131 -17.49 7.31 11.73
N THR A 132 -16.75 7.03 12.80
CA THR A 132 -16.81 7.71 14.10
C THR A 132 -15.41 8.11 14.54
N ALA A 133 -15.33 9.01 15.52
CA ALA A 133 -14.05 9.23 16.21
C ALA A 133 -13.82 8.05 17.17
N GLY A 134 -12.65 7.42 17.09
CA GLY A 134 -12.24 6.38 18.03
C GLY A 134 -11.64 6.98 19.30
N ASP A 135 -11.52 6.14 20.34
CA ASP A 135 -11.00 6.48 21.67
C ASP A 135 -9.48 6.27 21.81
#